data_AF-A0A8D9I4W6-F1
#
_entry.id   AF-A0A8D9I4W6-F1
#
_cell.length_a   1.000
_cell.length_b   1.000
_cell.length_c   1.000
_cell.angle_alpha   90.00
_cell.angle_beta   90.00
_cell.angle_gamma   90.00
#
_symmetry.space_group_name_H-M   'P 1'
#
loop_
_entity.id
_entity.type
_entity.pdbx_description
1 polymer ?
#
loop_
_entity_poly.entity_id
_entity_poly.type
_entity_poly.pdbx_seq_one_letter_code
_entity_poly.pdbx_strand_id
1 'polypeptide(L)'
;MVRIYAESCCPDEAIDVFREIQARGMRPDTVTVMSLLPVCSHLKNAYSVFHSDGHRDLVMFTAVVAGCAVHGMGKEALMIYSLMMDLGIKPDHVFIATLLTACCHAGLIQYGLQIFDSIRTVYCMKPTMERYRDKS
;
A
#
# COMPACT_ATOMS: atom_id res chain seq x y z
N MET A 1 -1.54 15.69 -12.34
CA MET A 1 -0.22 15.84 -13.00
C MET A 1 0.83 14.91 -12.38
N VAL A 2 0.51 13.64 -12.07
CA VAL A 2 1.47 12.68 -11.44
C VAL A 2 1.77 11.46 -12.31
N ARG A 3 1.15 11.37 -13.50
CA ARG A 3 1.29 10.21 -14.39
C ARG A 3 2.67 10.10 -15.07
N ILE A 4 3.49 11.14 -15.00
CA ILE A 4 4.81 11.18 -15.65
C ILE A 4 5.88 10.39 -14.87
N TYR A 5 5.76 10.26 -13.54
CA TYR A 5 6.80 9.58 -12.74
C TYR A 5 6.77 8.05 -12.83
N ALA A 6 5.63 7.47 -13.21
CA ALA A 6 5.49 6.01 -13.37
C ALA A 6 6.15 5.47 -14.65
N GLU A 7 6.46 6.34 -15.62
CA GLU A 7 7.11 5.96 -16.89
C GLU A 7 8.64 6.15 -16.87
N SER A 8 9.18 6.81 -15.83
CA SER A 8 10.62 6.99 -15.67
C SER A 8 11.24 5.73 -15.05
N CYS A 9 12.04 5.00 -15.83
CA CYS A 9 12.75 3.78 -15.42
C CYS A 9 13.87 4.02 -14.37
N CYS A 10 13.96 5.24 -13.82
CA CYS A 10 15.05 5.69 -12.96
C CYS A 10 14.54 5.96 -11.54
N PRO A 11 14.87 5.10 -10.55
CA PRO A 11 14.32 5.22 -9.22
C PRO A 11 14.85 6.39 -8.39
N ASP A 12 16.05 6.87 -8.71
CA ASP A 12 16.67 7.98 -8.01
C ASP A 12 15.96 9.32 -8.31
N GLU A 13 15.55 9.55 -9.56
CA GLU A 13 14.86 10.77 -9.98
C GLU A 13 13.50 10.94 -9.30
N ALA A 14 12.74 9.86 -9.16
CA ALA A 14 11.42 9.92 -8.55
C ALA A 14 11.49 10.24 -7.04
N ILE A 15 12.53 9.74 -6.35
CA ILE A 15 12.78 10.05 -4.94
C ILE A 15 13.26 11.50 -4.77
N ASP A 16 14.11 12.00 -5.66
CA ASP A 16 14.57 13.39 -5.63
C ASP A 16 13.43 14.37 -5.86
N VAL A 17 12.53 14.07 -6.81
CA VAL A 17 11.31 14.85 -7.01
C VAL A 17 10.43 14.80 -5.76
N PHE A 18 10.25 13.63 -5.15
CA PHE A 18 9.45 13.50 -3.94
C PHE A 18 9.99 14.39 -2.82
N ARG A 19 11.32 14.42 -2.64
CA ARG A 19 11.99 15.33 -1.70
C ARG A 19 11.79 16.79 -2.07
N GLU A 20 11.83 17.13 -3.36
CA GLU A 20 11.60 18.50 -3.81
C GLU A 20 10.15 18.96 -3.56
N ILE A 21 9.16 18.11 -3.81
CA ILE A 21 7.74 18.37 -3.51
C ILE A 21 7.57 18.64 -2.01
N GLN A 22 8.17 17.81 -1.16
CA GLN A 22 8.17 18.02 0.29
C GLN A 22 8.92 19.30 0.70
N ALA A 23 10.06 19.61 0.06
CA ALA A 23 10.84 20.82 0.32
C ALA A 23 10.08 22.11 -0.07
N ARG A 24 9.19 22.03 -1.07
CA ARG A 24 8.27 23.12 -1.44
C ARG A 24 7.06 23.23 -0.49
N GLY A 25 6.99 22.39 0.55
CA GLY A 25 5.89 22.37 1.52
C GLY A 25 4.61 21.72 1.00
N MET A 26 4.66 21.06 -0.17
CA MET A 26 3.53 20.32 -0.69
C MET A 26 3.47 18.95 -0.02
N ARG A 27 2.30 18.60 0.50
CA ARG A 27 2.04 17.26 1.04
C ARG A 27 1.80 16.29 -0.12
N PRO A 28 2.56 15.18 -0.21
CA PRO A 28 2.28 14.12 -1.16
C PRO A 28 0.88 13.55 -0.91
N ASP A 29 0.10 13.42 -1.97
CA ASP A 29 -1.18 12.74 -1.93
C ASP A 29 -1.02 11.21 -2.11
N THR A 30 -2.08 10.47 -1.84
CA THR A 30 -2.12 9.00 -2.01
C THR A 30 -1.69 8.56 -3.41
N VAL A 31 -2.00 9.34 -4.45
CA VAL A 31 -1.67 9.01 -5.84
C VAL A 31 -0.17 9.16 -6.08
N THR A 32 0.43 10.19 -5.50
CA THR A 32 1.88 10.46 -5.55
C THR A 32 2.66 9.34 -4.89
N VAL A 33 2.26 8.95 -3.66
CA VAL A 33 2.90 7.84 -2.96
C VAL A 33 2.74 6.54 -3.73
N MET A 34 1.56 6.25 -4.26
CA MET A 34 1.31 5.05 -5.05
C MET A 34 2.17 5.00 -6.33
N SER A 35 2.38 6.13 -7.01
CA SER A 35 3.25 6.20 -8.19
C SER A 35 4.73 5.98 -7.87
N LEU A 36 5.15 6.20 -6.62
CA LEU A 36 6.52 5.99 -6.16
C LEU A 36 6.79 4.56 -5.67
N LEU A 37 5.76 3.79 -5.32
CA LEU A 37 5.94 2.41 -4.82
C LEU A 37 6.61 1.48 -5.83
N PRO A 38 6.22 1.42 -7.11
CA PRO A 38 6.85 0.53 -8.09
C PRO A 38 8.32 0.89 -8.31
N VAL A 39 8.62 2.18 -8.17
CA VAL A 39 9.94 2.76 -8.33
C VAL A 39 10.82 2.49 -7.09
N CYS A 40 10.22 2.38 -5.92
CA CYS A 40 10.86 1.91 -4.70
C CYS A 40 11.12 0.40 -4.77
N SER A 41 12.11 0.01 -5.56
CA SER A 41 12.62 -1.37 -5.66
C SER A 41 13.04 -1.97 -4.30
N HIS A 42 13.30 -1.12 -3.31
CA HIS A 42 13.68 -1.51 -1.97
C HIS A 42 12.71 -0.98 -0.92
N LEU A 43 12.29 -1.87 -0.01
CA LEU A 43 11.42 -1.57 1.13
C LEU A 43 11.96 -0.41 2.00
N LYS A 44 13.28 -0.23 2.03
CA LYS A 44 13.98 0.85 2.75
C LYS A 44 13.68 2.24 2.19
N ASN A 45 13.52 2.36 0.87
CA ASN A 45 13.18 3.63 0.22
C ASN A 45 11.71 3.97 0.46
N ALA A 46 10.82 2.98 0.33
CA ALA A 46 9.43 3.13 0.73
C ALA A 46 9.33 3.54 2.21
N TYR A 47 10.10 2.90 3.10
CA TYR A 47 10.16 3.28 4.52
C TYR A 47 10.53 4.75 4.69
N SER A 48 11.54 5.24 3.98
CA SER A 48 11.95 6.64 4.05
C SER A 48 10.86 7.61 3.59
N VAL A 49 10.10 7.24 2.54
CA VAL A 49 8.97 8.01 2.01
C VAL A 49 7.86 8.12 3.05
N PHE A 50 7.44 7.02 3.67
CA PHE A 50 6.38 7.04 4.69
C PHE A 50 6.85 7.63 6.03
N HIS A 51 8.14 7.51 6.36
CA HIS A 51 8.69 8.05 7.59
C HIS A 51 8.90 9.56 7.51
N SER A 52 9.38 10.08 6.38
CA SER A 52 9.60 11.53 6.19
C SER A 52 8.29 12.30 6.10
N ASP A 53 7.22 11.67 5.61
CA ASP A 53 5.95 12.33 5.35
C ASP A 53 5.10 12.55 6.61
N GLY A 54 5.47 11.96 7.75
CA GLY A 54 4.68 12.01 8.99
C GLY A 54 3.31 11.31 8.91
N HIS A 55 2.94 10.80 7.72
CA HIS A 55 1.70 10.10 7.43
C HIS A 55 1.77 8.64 7.87
N ARG A 56 1.81 8.45 9.20
CA ARG A 56 1.73 7.14 9.88
C ARG A 56 0.29 6.72 10.20
N ASP A 57 -0.67 7.24 9.45
CA ASP A 57 -2.08 6.97 9.71
C ASP A 57 -2.56 5.78 8.91
N LEU A 58 -3.30 4.89 9.59
CA LEU A 58 -3.95 3.73 8.99
C LEU A 58 -4.77 4.12 7.74
N VAL A 59 -5.42 5.27 7.76
CA VAL A 59 -6.22 5.79 6.64
C VAL A 59 -5.39 5.95 5.37
N MET A 60 -4.14 6.44 5.48
CA MET A 60 -3.25 6.61 4.32
C MET A 60 -2.84 5.25 3.76
N PHE A 61 -2.44 4.32 4.62
CA PHE A 61 -2.06 2.97 4.21
C PHE A 61 -3.22 2.24 3.52
N THR A 62 -4.44 2.33 4.07
CA THR A 62 -5.65 1.76 3.46
C THR A 62 -5.94 2.39 2.10
N ALA A 63 -5.80 3.72 1.95
CA ALA A 63 -6.02 4.40 0.69
C ALA A 63 -5.00 3.98 -0.39
N VAL A 64 -3.73 3.85 -0.01
CA VAL A 64 -2.66 3.39 -0.91
C VAL A 64 -2.92 1.95 -1.36
N VAL A 65 -3.24 1.04 -0.43
CA VAL A 65 -3.53 -0.37 -0.76
C VAL A 65 -4.80 -0.51 -1.60
N ALA A 66 -5.83 0.30 -1.35
CA ALA A 66 -7.02 0.34 -2.20
C ALA A 66 -6.67 0.76 -3.63
N GLY A 67 -5.80 1.77 -3.79
CA GLY A 67 -5.24 2.15 -5.08
C GLY A 67 -4.49 1.00 -5.75
N CYS A 68 -3.61 0.31 -5.02
CA CYS A 68 -2.91 -0.87 -5.51
C CYS A 68 -3.87 -1.97 -5.95
N ALA A 69 -4.98 -2.19 -5.23
CA ALA A 69 -5.99 -3.18 -5.57
C ALA A 69 -6.66 -2.90 -6.92
N VAL A 70 -6.98 -1.65 -7.20
CA VAL A 70 -7.59 -1.23 -8.48
C VAL A 70 -6.62 -1.43 -9.65
N HIS A 71 -5.32 -1.24 -9.42
CA HIS A 71 -4.29 -1.31 -10.47
C HIS A 71 -3.61 -2.69 -10.57
N GLY A 72 -4.04 -3.68 -9.79
CA GLY A 72 -3.42 -5.02 -9.78
C GLY A 72 -1.99 -5.06 -9.20
N MET A 73 -1.59 -4.02 -8.46
CA MET A 73 -0.26 -3.88 -7.84
C MET A 73 -0.18 -4.63 -6.51
N GLY A 74 -0.40 -5.94 -6.55
CA GLY A 74 -0.49 -6.76 -5.33
C GLY A 74 0.84 -6.91 -4.60
N LYS A 75 1.99 -6.86 -5.29
CA LYS A 75 3.31 -6.96 -4.65
C LYS A 75 3.61 -5.72 -3.81
N GLU A 76 3.25 -4.56 -4.34
CA GLU A 76 3.36 -3.26 -3.69
C GLU A 76 2.42 -3.21 -2.48
N ALA A 77 1.20 -3.73 -2.59
CA ALA A 77 0.28 -3.85 -1.46
C ALA A 77 0.86 -4.70 -0.32
N LEU A 78 1.54 -5.81 -0.63
CA LEU A 78 2.23 -6.64 0.36
C LEU A 78 3.43 -5.92 1.01
N MET A 79 4.19 -5.16 0.21
CA MET A 79 5.28 -4.31 0.73
C MET A 79 4.74 -3.28 1.72
N ILE A 80 3.61 -2.64 1.40
CA ILE A 80 2.94 -1.70 2.30
C ILE A 80 2.48 -2.38 3.60
N TYR A 81 1.93 -3.60 3.52
CA TYR A 81 1.56 -4.35 4.72
C TYR A 81 2.76 -4.64 5.63
N SER A 82 3.89 -5.09 5.06
CA SER A 82 5.12 -5.30 5.82
C SER A 82 5.60 -4.01 6.48
N LEU A 83 5.61 -2.91 5.73
CA LEU A 83 6.01 -1.60 6.22
C LEU A 83 5.11 -1.14 7.40
N MET A 84 3.80 -1.35 7.30
CA MET A 84 2.86 -0.98 8.34
C MET A 84 3.08 -1.79 9.64
N MET A 85 3.38 -3.09 9.49
CA MET A 85 3.72 -3.97 10.60
C MET A 85 5.06 -3.57 11.25
N ASP A 86 6.09 -3.23 10.46
CA ASP A 86 7.38 -2.73 10.96
C ASP A 86 7.26 -1.39 11.70
N LEU A 87 6.30 -0.55 11.30
CA LEU A 87 5.97 0.69 11.99
C LEU A 87 5.13 0.48 13.27
N GLY A 88 4.73 -0.76 13.57
CA GLY A 88 3.89 -1.09 14.72
C GLY A 88 2.44 -0.62 14.57
N ILE A 89 2.00 -0.29 13.36
CA ILE A 89 0.64 0.17 13.08
C ILE A 89 -0.23 -1.05 12.84
N LYS A 90 -1.29 -1.19 13.65
CA LYS A 90 -2.17 -2.35 13.60
C LYS A 90 -3.18 -2.22 12.45
N PRO A 91 -3.26 -3.20 11.53
CA PRO A 91 -4.27 -3.20 10.48
C PRO A 91 -5.68 -3.35 11.06
N ASP A 92 -6.65 -2.70 10.43
CA ASP A 92 -8.07 -2.91 10.68
C ASP A 92 -8.70 -3.82 9.62
N HIS A 93 -9.96 -4.17 9.85
CA HIS A 93 -10.74 -5.00 8.94
C HIS A 93 -10.84 -4.43 7.52
N VAL A 94 -10.90 -3.09 7.37
CA VAL A 94 -10.98 -2.44 6.05
C VAL A 94 -9.67 -2.59 5.29
N PHE A 95 -8.53 -2.34 5.95
CA PHE A 95 -7.20 -2.51 5.39
C PHE A 95 -6.97 -3.96 4.94
N ILE A 96 -7.32 -4.93 5.78
CA ILE A 96 -7.16 -6.36 5.45
C ILE A 96 -8.02 -6.75 4.25
N ALA A 97 -9.28 -6.31 4.20
CA ALA A 97 -10.16 -6.61 3.07
C ALA A 97 -9.59 -6.04 1.76
N THR A 98 -9.12 -4.79 1.78
CA THR A 98 -8.51 -4.16 0.60
C THR A 98 -7.21 -4.83 0.17
N LEU A 99 -6.37 -5.26 1.12
CA LEU A 99 -5.15 -6.02 0.83
C LEU A 99 -5.45 -7.37 0.17
N LEU A 100 -6.47 -8.08 0.65
CA LEU A 100 -6.91 -9.34 0.05
C LEU A 100 -7.45 -9.13 -1.37
N THR A 101 -8.25 -8.08 -1.58
CA THR A 101 -8.70 -7.71 -2.93
C THR A 101 -7.51 -7.44 -3.86
N ALA A 102 -6.49 -6.72 -3.38
CA ALA A 102 -5.27 -6.49 -4.15
C ALA A 102 -4.54 -7.78 -4.50
N CYS A 103 -4.42 -8.71 -3.55
CA CYS A 103 -3.82 -10.02 -3.77
C CYS A 103 -4.62 -10.83 -4.79
N CYS A 104 -5.95 -10.82 -4.70
CA CYS A 104 -6.83 -11.51 -5.64
C CYS A 104 -6.68 -10.95 -7.06
N HIS A 105 -6.69 -9.62 -7.22
CA HIS A 105 -6.54 -8.98 -8.53
C HIS A 105 -5.15 -9.21 -9.14
N ALA A 106 -4.11 -9.32 -8.31
CA ALA A 106 -2.75 -9.61 -8.75
C ALA A 106 -2.45 -11.11 -8.94
N GLY A 107 -3.41 -12.01 -8.66
CA GLY A 107 -3.20 -13.46 -8.68
C GLY A 107 -2.33 -14.00 -7.54
N LEU A 108 -2.03 -13.18 -6.52
CA LEU A 108 -1.22 -13.52 -5.34
C LEU A 108 -2.06 -14.17 -4.24
N ILE A 109 -2.97 -15.07 -4.61
CA ILE A 109 -3.96 -15.69 -3.72
C ILE A 109 -3.29 -16.39 -2.53
N GLN A 110 -2.16 -17.06 -2.76
CA GLN A 110 -1.45 -17.79 -1.72
C GLN A 110 -0.89 -16.88 -0.62
N TYR A 111 -0.40 -15.69 -0.99
CA TYR A 111 0.04 -14.69 -0.01
C TYR A 111 -1.15 -14.07 0.72
N GLY A 112 -2.24 -13.78 0.02
CA GLY A 112 -3.49 -13.32 0.63
C GLY A 112 -4.02 -14.30 1.69
N LEU A 113 -3.97 -15.61 1.40
CA LEU A 113 -4.38 -16.66 2.33
C LEU A 113 -3.48 -16.75 3.56
N GLN A 114 -2.15 -16.65 3.39
CA GLN A 114 -1.22 -16.63 4.53
C GLN A 114 -1.49 -15.44 5.45
N ILE A 115 -1.73 -14.27 4.86
CA ILE A 115 -2.07 -13.06 5.60
C ILE A 115 -3.39 -13.27 6.35
N PHE A 116 -4.43 -13.76 5.66
CA PHE A 116 -5.73 -14.06 6.25
C PHE A 116 -5.63 -15.01 7.46
N ASP A 117 -4.85 -16.08 7.34
CA ASP A 117 -4.64 -17.04 8.41
C ASP A 117 -3.86 -16.43 9.59
N SER A 118 -2.82 -15.64 9.30
CA SER A 118 -2.05 -14.92 10.32
C SER A 118 -2.92 -13.96 11.12
N ILE A 119 -3.86 -13.26 10.47
CA ILE A 119 -4.74 -12.27 11.13
C ILE A 119 -5.80 -12.95 11.98
N ARG A 120 -6.35 -14.08 11.51
CA ARG A 120 -7.27 -14.91 12.27
C ARG A 120 -6.66 -15.37 13.60
N THR A 121 -5.36 -15.65 13.58
CA THR A 121 -4.60 -16.16 14.73
C THR A 121 -4.10 -15.03 15.65
N VAL A 122 -3.67 -13.90 15.10
CA VAL A 122 -3.01 -12.81 15.85
C VAL A 122 -4.00 -11.74 16.33
N TYR A 123 -5.09 -11.49 15.59
CA TYR A 123 -5.93 -10.32 15.82
C TYR A 123 -7.34 -10.61 16.32
N CYS A 124 -7.76 -11.88 16.45
CA CYS A 124 -9.14 -12.28 16.79
C CYS A 124 -10.23 -11.54 15.98
N MET A 125 -9.85 -10.94 14.85
CA MET A 125 -10.77 -10.28 13.94
C MET A 125 -11.46 -11.39 13.16
N LYS A 126 -12.78 -11.51 13.31
CA LYS A 126 -13.57 -12.31 12.38
C LYS A 126 -13.51 -11.57 11.04
N PRO A 127 -12.91 -12.14 9.99
CA PRO A 127 -13.01 -11.56 8.67
C PRO A 127 -14.50 -11.59 8.31
N THR A 128 -15.12 -10.42 8.23
CA THR A 128 -16.52 -10.29 7.84
C THR A 128 -16.61 -10.68 6.38
N MET A 129 -16.89 -11.96 6.14
CA MET A 129 -17.18 -12.58 4.84
C MET A 129 -18.56 -12.12 4.34
N GLU A 130 -18.77 -10.82 4.21
CA GLU A 130 -20.05 -10.29 3.75
C GLU A 130 -19.83 -9.36 2.55
N ARG A 131 -20.52 -9.72 1.44
CA ARG A 131 -20.69 -8.99 0.17
C ARG A 131 -19.75 -9.31 -1.01
N TYR A 132 -19.63 -10.60 -1.36
CA TYR A 132 -19.40 -11.02 -2.75
C TYR A 132 -20.48 -11.98 -3.29
N ARG A 133 -21.68 -11.94 -2.71
CA ARG A 133 -22.92 -12.43 -3.33
C ARG A 133 -23.78 -11.21 -3.60
N ASP A 134 -24.45 -11.17 -4.75
CA ASP A 134 -25.22 -10.04 -5.30
C ASP A 134 -24.44 -9.01 -6.13
N LYS A 135 -23.92 -9.47 -7.28
CA LYS A 135 -24.33 -8.85 -8.56
C LYS A 135 -24.59 -9.98 -9.56
N SER A 136 -25.86 -10.42 -9.58
CA SER A 136 -26.47 -11.14 -10.70
C SER A 136 -26.74 -10.18 -11.86
#